data_AF-A0A1I0NZU8-F1
#
_entry.id   AF-A0A1I0NZU8-F1
#
_cell.length_a   1.000
_cell.length_b   1.000
_cell.length_c   1.000
_cell.angle_alpha   90.00
_cell.angle_beta   90.00
_cell.angle_gamma   90.00
#
_symmetry.space_group_name_H-M   'P 1'
#
loop_
_entity.id
_entity.type
_entity.pdbx_description
1 polymer ?
#
loop_
_entity_poly.entity_id
_entity_poly.type
_entity_poly.pdbx_seq_one_letter_code
_entity_poly.pdbx_strand_id
1 'polypeptide(L)'
;MNYTEETANELADLALAEAEASGSPKIVDQIGELLGASSQSLQEAYLTAVRVRRAEARARELLAEAAIKRGAQPPAKRAPKPAPVIEVAQTVEEPPEPAVEETPVEDAPKPKRKGW
;
A
#
# COMPACT_ATOMS: atom_id res chain seq x y z
N MET A 1 -4.62 -18.56 15.83
CA MET A 1 -4.74 -17.32 15.06
C MET A 1 -3.71 -17.36 13.95
N ASN A 2 -4.12 -17.08 12.70
CA ASN A 2 -3.24 -17.12 11.52
C ASN A 2 -2.80 -15.69 11.21
N TYR A 3 -1.51 -15.38 11.42
CA TYR A 3 -0.97 -14.03 11.26
C TYR A 3 -1.20 -13.43 9.86
N THR A 4 -1.14 -14.27 8.82
CA THR A 4 -1.38 -13.84 7.43
C THR A 4 -2.81 -13.35 7.22
N GLU A 5 -3.79 -14.06 7.77
CA GLU A 5 -5.21 -13.67 7.68
C GLU A 5 -5.50 -12.40 8.48
N GLU A 6 -4.89 -12.25 9.65
CA GLU A 6 -5.05 -11.06 10.48
C GLU A 6 -4.48 -9.83 9.78
N THR A 7 -3.26 -9.95 9.25
CA THR A 7 -2.60 -8.90 8.46
C THR A 7 -3.41 -8.54 7.21
N ALA A 8 -3.88 -9.54 6.46
CA ALA A 8 -4.73 -9.32 5.29
C ALA A 8 -6.02 -8.57 5.63
N ASN A 9 -6.66 -8.93 6.75
CA ASN A 9 -7.88 -8.28 7.20
C ASN A 9 -7.64 -6.82 7.59
N GLU A 10 -6.58 -6.55 8.35
CA GLU A 10 -6.22 -5.19 8.76
C GLU A 10 -5.88 -4.30 7.56
N LEU A 11 -5.07 -4.79 6.63
CA LEU A 11 -4.75 -4.07 5.40
C LEU A 11 -6.00 -3.81 4.54
N ALA A 12 -6.95 -4.74 4.48
CA ALA A 12 -8.19 -4.55 3.75
C ALA A 12 -9.07 -3.45 4.38
N ASP A 13 -9.15 -3.36 5.71
CA ASP A 13 -9.85 -2.28 6.40
C ASP A 13 -9.20 -0.93 6.10
N LEU A 14 -7.87 -0.84 6.23
CA LEU A 14 -7.09 0.37 5.96
C LEU A 14 -7.23 0.85 4.52
N ALA A 15 -7.06 -0.06 3.55
CA ALA A 15 -7.11 0.28 2.13
C ALA A 15 -8.49 0.78 1.70
N LEU A 16 -9.56 0.19 2.23
CA LEU A 16 -10.93 0.64 1.95
C LEU A 16 -11.22 1.99 2.61
N ALA A 17 -10.79 2.19 3.85
CA ALA A 17 -10.93 3.47 4.54
C ALA A 17 -10.18 4.59 3.80
N GLU A 18 -8.95 4.33 3.36
CA GLU A 18 -8.15 5.28 2.59
C GLU A 18 -8.76 5.55 1.21
N ALA A 19 -9.28 4.52 0.53
CA ALA A 19 -9.97 4.68 -0.75
C ALA A 19 -11.21 5.59 -0.62
N GLU A 20 -11.97 5.44 0.48
CA GLU A 20 -13.13 6.29 0.78
C GLU A 20 -12.71 7.72 1.15
N ALA A 21 -11.69 7.89 1.98
CA ALA A 21 -11.24 9.20 2.46
C ALA A 21 -10.55 10.04 1.38
N SER A 22 -9.68 9.42 0.57
CA SER A 22 -8.93 10.08 -0.51
C SER A 22 -9.72 10.21 -1.81
N GLY A 23 -10.81 9.44 -1.97
CA GLY A 23 -11.52 9.30 -3.24
C GLY A 23 -10.72 8.57 -4.33
N SER A 24 -9.60 7.94 -3.97
CA SER A 24 -8.75 7.18 -4.88
C SER A 24 -8.99 5.67 -4.74
N PRO A 25 -9.86 5.06 -5.56
CA PRO A 25 -10.14 3.62 -5.46
C PRO A 25 -8.93 2.75 -5.84
N LYS A 26 -7.93 3.33 -6.51
CA LYS A 26 -6.73 2.63 -6.99
C LYS A 26 -5.82 2.12 -5.87
N ILE A 27 -5.90 2.72 -4.67
CA ILE A 27 -5.02 2.34 -3.55
C ILE A 27 -5.18 0.85 -3.16
N VAL A 28 -6.40 0.32 -3.30
CA VAL A 28 -6.70 -1.09 -3.04
C VAL A 28 -5.95 -2.00 -4.03
N ASP A 29 -5.93 -1.62 -5.31
CA ASP A 29 -5.25 -2.40 -6.35
C ASP A 29 -3.73 -2.29 -6.22
N GLN A 30 -3.22 -1.11 -5.90
CA GLN A 30 -1.79 -0.86 -5.68
C GLN A 30 -1.24 -1.67 -4.50
N ILE A 31 -1.97 -1.73 -3.38
CA ILE A 31 -1.60 -2.58 -2.24
C ILE A 31 -1.64 -4.05 -2.66
N GLY A 32 -2.68 -4.48 -3.38
CA GLY A 32 -2.76 -5.83 -3.91
C GLY A 32 -1.54 -6.22 -4.76
N GLU A 33 -1.09 -5.34 -5.66
CA GLU A 33 0.09 -5.56 -6.50
C GLU A 33 1.38 -5.62 -5.68
N LEU A 34 1.56 -4.69 -4.72
CA LEU A 34 2.71 -4.66 -3.81
C LEU A 34 2.82 -5.95 -2.99
N LEU A 35 1.69 -6.45 -2.46
CA LEU A 35 1.63 -7.71 -1.74
C LEU A 35 1.96 -8.89 -2.67
N GLY A 36 1.46 -8.89 -3.91
CA GLY A 36 1.74 -9.95 -4.88
C GLY A 36 3.22 -10.07 -5.25
N ALA A 37 3.95 -8.96 -5.25
CA ALA A 37 5.39 -8.94 -5.53
C ALA A 37 6.24 -9.58 -4.42
N SER A 38 5.73 -9.65 -3.19
CA SER A 38 6.49 -10.10 -2.00
C SER A 38 5.92 -11.35 -1.32
N SER A 39 4.60 -11.58 -1.43
CA SER A 39 3.89 -12.71 -0.83
C SER A 39 2.55 -12.95 -1.53
N GLN A 40 2.53 -13.94 -2.43
CA GLN A 40 1.31 -14.34 -3.14
C GLN A 40 0.19 -14.77 -2.19
N SER A 41 0.49 -15.53 -1.13
CA SER A 41 -0.53 -16.00 -0.18
C SER A 41 -1.17 -14.85 0.61
N LEU A 42 -0.39 -13.82 0.97
CA LEU A 42 -0.93 -12.62 1.62
C LEU A 42 -1.79 -11.79 0.65
N GLN A 43 -1.39 -11.68 -0.61
CA GLN A 43 -2.19 -11.01 -1.65
C GLN A 43 -3.55 -11.69 -1.83
N GLU A 44 -3.58 -13.02 -1.95
CA GLU A 44 -4.83 -13.77 -2.12
C GLU A 44 -5.76 -13.59 -0.91
N ALA A 45 -5.21 -13.64 0.30
CA ALA A 45 -5.95 -13.37 1.53
C ALA A 45 -6.49 -11.93 1.57
N TYR A 46 -5.67 -10.94 1.21
CA TYR A 46 -6.05 -9.53 1.15
C TYR A 46 -7.18 -9.26 0.16
N LEU A 47 -7.05 -9.74 -1.09
CA LEU A 47 -8.07 -9.56 -2.12
C LEU A 47 -9.39 -10.24 -1.73
N THR A 48 -9.30 -11.40 -1.07
CA THR A 48 -10.47 -12.07 -0.49
C THR A 48 -11.11 -11.23 0.60
N ALA A 49 -10.32 -10.70 1.53
CA ALA A 49 -10.76 -9.84 2.62
C ALA A 49 -11.45 -8.55 2.12
N VAL A 50 -10.92 -7.92 1.06
CA VAL A 50 -11.52 -6.77 0.37
C VAL A 50 -12.86 -7.15 -0.27
N ARG A 51 -12.90 -8.28 -0.99
CA ARG A 51 -14.11 -8.78 -1.65
C ARG A 51 -15.23 -9.03 -0.63
N VAL A 52 -14.91 -9.67 0.50
CA VAL A 52 -15.86 -9.96 1.57
C VAL A 52 -16.45 -8.67 2.14
N ARG A 53 -15.63 -7.66 2.43
CA ARG A 53 -16.11 -6.37 2.96
C ARG A 53 -17.06 -5.64 2.01
N ARG A 54 -16.73 -5.61 0.72
CA ARG A 54 -17.61 -5.04 -0.31
C ARG A 54 -18.93 -5.81 -0.44
N ALA A 55 -18.89 -7.13 -0.36
CA ALA A 55 -20.10 -7.96 -0.40
C ALA A 55 -20.98 -7.75 0.85
N GLU A 56 -20.36 -7.72 2.03
CA GLU A 56 -21.01 -7.46 3.31
C GLU A 56 -21.68 -6.08 3.33
N ALA A 57 -21.01 -5.04 2.83
CA ALA A 57 -21.57 -3.68 2.74
C ALA A 57 -22.87 -3.68 1.93
N ARG A 58 -22.85 -4.24 0.72
CA ARG A 58 -24.05 -4.37 -0.14
C ARG A 58 -25.14 -5.21 0.52
N ALA A 59 -24.77 -6.32 1.16
CA ALA A 59 -25.73 -7.17 1.87
C ALA A 59 -26.40 -6.41 3.02
N ARG A 60 -25.66 -5.58 3.76
CA ARG A 60 -26.22 -4.74 4.83
C ARG A 60 -27.17 -3.67 4.30
N GLU A 61 -26.86 -3.05 3.17
CA GLU A 61 -27.74 -2.09 2.51
C GLU A 61 -29.08 -2.75 2.15
N LEU A 62 -29.03 -3.92 1.51
CA LEU A 62 -30.23 -4.70 1.17
C LEU A 62 -31.05 -5.09 2.40
N LEU A 63 -30.39 -5.52 3.49
CA LEU A 63 -31.07 -5.86 4.75
C LEU A 63 -31.70 -4.63 5.40
N ALA A 64 -31.04 -3.47 5.35
CA ALA A 64 -31.58 -2.22 5.87
C ALA A 64 -32.81 -1.76 5.09
N GLU A 65 -32.76 -1.79 3.76
CA GLU A 65 -33.92 -1.50 2.91
C GLU A 65 -35.09 -2.44 3.19
N ALA A 66 -34.83 -3.73 3.36
CA ALA A 66 -35.86 -4.72 3.67
C ALA A 66 -36.48 -4.49 5.06
N ALA A 67 -35.70 -4.05 6.05
CA ALA A 67 -36.20 -3.70 7.38
C ALA A 67 -37.12 -2.47 7.32
N ILE A 68 -36.69 -1.41 6.63
CA ILE A 68 -37.46 -0.17 6.45
C ILE A 68 -38.81 -0.48 5.78
N LYS A 69 -38.82 -1.29 4.71
CA LYS A 69 -40.05 -1.68 4.00
C LYS A 69 -41.05 -2.44 4.89
N ARG A 70 -40.58 -3.13 5.92
CA ARG A 70 -41.43 -3.86 6.88
C ARG A 70 -41.78 -3.05 8.13
N GLY A 71 -41.35 -1.79 8.24
CA GLY A 71 -41.53 -0.97 9.44
C GLY A 71 -40.66 -1.38 10.63
N ALA A 72 -39.59 -2.14 10.39
CA ALA A 72 -38.63 -2.55 11.42
C ALA A 72 -37.41 -1.62 11.44
N GLN A 73 -36.74 -1.55 12.58
CA GLN A 73 -35.46 -0.86 12.72
C GLN A 73 -34.39 -1.57 11.86
N PRO A 74 -33.67 -0.86 10.95
CA PRO A 74 -32.55 -1.43 10.20
C PRO A 74 -31.43 -1.92 11.13
N PRO A 75 -30.70 -2.99 10.73
CA PRO A 75 -29.57 -3.48 11.50
C PRO A 75 -28.48 -2.41 11.61
N ALA A 76 -27.81 -2.35 12.75
CA ALA A 76 -26.68 -1.44 12.95
C ALA A 76 -25.58 -1.73 11.91
N LYS A 77 -25.04 -0.68 11.30
CA LYS A 77 -23.83 -0.80 10.48
C LYS A 77 -22.70 -1.30 11.39
N ARG A 78 -21.90 -2.26 10.93
CA ARG A 78 -20.71 -2.65 11.70
C ARG A 78 -19.81 -1.44 11.79
N ALA A 79 -19.38 -1.12 13.00
CA ALA A 79 -18.38 -0.09 13.19
C ALA A 79 -17.13 -0.49 12.38
N PRO A 80 -16.50 0.45 11.65
CA PRO A 80 -15.17 0.18 11.09
C PRO A 80 -14.27 -0.26 12.25
N LYS A 81 -13.50 -1.33 12.04
CA LYS A 81 -12.45 -1.65 13.00
C LYS A 81 -11.51 -0.43 13.01
N PRO A 82 -11.13 0.13 14.18
CA PRO A 82 -10.24 1.27 14.20
C PRO A 82 -8.99 0.89 13.42
N ALA A 83 -8.71 1.65 12.36
CA ALA A 83 -7.48 1.55 11.62
C ALA A 83 -6.33 1.63 12.63
N PRO A 84 -5.34 0.71 12.60
CA PRO A 84 -4.11 0.97 13.33
C PRO A 84 -3.57 2.33 12.88
N VAL A 85 -3.21 3.17 13.84
CA VAL A 85 -2.51 4.42 13.53
C VAL A 85 -1.12 4.02 13.05
N ILE A 86 -0.90 4.07 11.74
CA ILE A 86 0.45 3.89 11.18
C ILE A 86 1.22 5.17 11.53
N GLU A 87 2.02 5.10 12.58
CA GLU A 87 2.88 6.19 12.99
C GLU A 87 4.01 6.31 11.96
N VAL A 88 3.90 7.29 11.07
CA VAL A 88 4.89 7.52 10.01
C VAL A 88 6.17 8.06 10.65
N ALA A 89 7.11 7.17 10.94
CA ALA A 89 8.47 7.56 11.33
C ALA A 89 9.15 8.21 10.12
N GLN A 90 9.14 9.55 10.07
CA GLN A 90 9.87 10.31 9.05
C GLN A 90 11.38 10.24 9.36
N THR A 91 12.09 9.32 8.73
CA THR A 91 13.54 9.43 8.55
C THR A 91 13.82 9.81 7.11
N VAL A 92 13.90 11.11 6.85
CA VAL A 92 14.49 11.64 5.61
C VAL A 92 15.99 11.45 5.75
N GLU A 93 16.53 10.38 5.19
CA GLU A 93 17.98 10.20 5.06
C GLU A 93 18.43 11.07 3.87
N GLU A 94 19.12 12.17 4.18
CA GLU A 94 19.68 13.12 3.21
C GLU A 94 20.76 12.40 2.37
N PRO A 95 20.67 12.43 1.03
CA PRO A 95 21.66 11.75 0.20
C PRO A 95 23.03 12.43 0.34
N PRO A 96 24.14 11.68 0.44
CA PRO A 96 25.46 12.28 0.53
C PRO A 96 25.78 13.04 -0.77
N GLU A 97 26.24 14.28 -0.62
CA GLU A 97 26.70 15.12 -1.72
C GLU A 97 27.75 14.37 -2.56
N PRO A 98 27.70 14.43 -3.90
CA PRO A 98 28.69 13.76 -4.73
C PRO A 98 30.05 14.44 -4.54
N ALA A 99 31.01 13.68 -4.00
CA ALA A 99 32.40 14.08 -3.95
C ALA A 99 32.90 14.35 -5.38
N VAL A 100 33.18 15.62 -5.68
CA VAL A 100 33.86 16.04 -6.89
C VAL A 100 35.30 15.53 -6.80
N GLU A 101 35.57 14.42 -7.47
CA GLU A 101 36.90 13.85 -7.61
C GLU A 101 37.64 14.67 -8.69
N GLU A 102 38.43 15.66 -8.27
CA GLU A 102 39.32 16.40 -9.15
C GLU A 102 40.44 15.47 -9.62
N THR A 103 40.35 14.96 -10.85
CA THR A 103 41.45 14.21 -11.47
C THR A 103 42.60 15.17 -11.82
N PRO A 104 43.84 14.95 -11.34
CA PRO A 104 44.99 15.72 -11.78
C PRO A 104 45.31 15.41 -13.24
N VAL A 105 45.44 16.45 -14.07
CA VAL A 105 45.90 16.32 -15.46
C VAL A 105 47.36 15.90 -15.43
N GLU A 106 47.62 14.61 -15.71
CA GLU A 106 48.95 14.03 -15.81
C GLU A 106 49.61 14.46 -17.13
N ASP A 107 50.77 15.10 -17.01
CA ASP A 107 51.55 15.69 -18.10
C ASP A 107 52.19 14.58 -18.98
N ALA A 108 51.73 14.45 -20.22
CA ALA A 108 52.17 13.38 -21.13
C ALA A 108 53.61 13.63 -21.64
N PRO A 109 54.53 12.64 -21.57
CA PRO A 109 55.88 12.83 -22.11
C PRO A 109 55.90 12.80 -23.64
N LYS A 110 56.55 13.81 -24.24
CA LYS A 110 56.74 13.94 -25.70
C LYS A 110 57.48 12.73 -26.31
N PRO A 111 57.06 12.22 -27.48
CA PRO A 111 57.73 11.09 -28.11
C PRO A 111 59.11 11.48 -28.67
N LYS A 112 60.14 10.70 -28.31
CA LYS A 112 61.49 10.82 -28.88
C LYS A 112 61.51 10.27 -30.31
N ARG A 113 61.74 11.13 -31.30
CA ARG A 113 62.13 10.68 -32.64
C ARG A 113 63.64 10.41 -32.63
N LYS A 114 64.00 9.11 -32.70
CA LYS A 114 65.36 8.62 -32.91
C LYS A 114 65.79 8.90 -34.36
N GLY A 115 67.10 9.04 -34.54
CA GLY A 115 67.74 9.59 -35.72
C GLY A 115 67.71 8.72 -36.97
N TRP A 116 68.16 9.43 -38.02
CA TRP A 116 68.48 9.08 -39.40
C TRP A 116 67.33 8.79 -40.37
#